data_AF-A0ABD3ND31-F1
#
_entry.id   AF-A0ABD3ND31-F1
#
_cell.length_a   1.000
_cell.length_b   1.000
_cell.length_c   1.000
_cell.angle_alpha   90.00
_cell.angle_beta   90.00
_cell.angle_gamma   90.00
#
_symmetry.space_group_name_H-M   'P 1'
#
loop_
_entity.id
_entity.type
_entity.pdbx_description
1 polymer ?
#
loop_
_entity_poly.entity_id
_entity_poly.type
_entity_poly.pdbx_seq_one_letter_code
_entity_poly.pdbx_strand_id
1 'polypeptide(L)'
;MSRIDKKTNTNPYQVAIDLLQARGVNISLAALKQRVSRANRMQNKPVVQEVNVGVSPSTAVSTLTPTTATPPTDVPNVAPPNYLAPTSVTASDIQADINQTATDSATASKAGCPKGTTNAKKAEDKAKLTRCIEMISIMYHSERQNVKAETGGKGRVKKGFLNELIDEQKKEHGVIEFISPDTIRTRVDRGRLTVKHRGTVSPVEELENYLVSVAIQQMCKINQPLSCGEALALANCFIDGKPMQERLAEFQMRRKLGKEEGFQYGTLTQGWWYGFLKRNAFRIVTKRGEKFACMRSNWTTYENIAQMYDVIYDEMVDAGVAVYLEVKIFTDREGNVVDEEFAYGFAQDIKITHPDYILFADEVGCNTSQKDDGNVGGKKMLCEPKNRPRETANSCHE
;
A
#
# COMPACT_ATOMS: atom_id res chain seq x y z
N MET A 1 -7.94 64.90 58.02
CA MET A 1 -7.87 63.42 58.06
C MET A 1 -7.34 62.94 56.72
N SER A 2 -6.30 62.09 56.71
CA SER A 2 -5.83 61.43 55.49
C SER A 2 -5.63 59.94 55.75
N ARG A 3 -6.00 59.13 54.77
CA ARG A 3 -5.11 58.15 54.11
C ARG A 3 -5.87 57.55 52.93
N ILE A 4 -5.27 57.66 51.76
CA ILE A 4 -5.72 57.01 50.53
C ILE A 4 -4.85 55.77 50.38
N ASP A 5 -5.45 54.59 50.41
CA ASP A 5 -4.71 53.34 50.25
C ASP A 5 -4.20 53.21 48.81
N LYS A 6 -2.87 53.22 48.66
CA LYS A 6 -2.20 53.01 47.39
C LYS A 6 -2.26 51.52 47.04
N LYS A 7 -3.01 51.16 46.00
CA LYS A 7 -2.82 49.85 45.33
C LYS A 7 -1.38 49.77 44.82
N THR A 8 -0.57 48.90 45.43
CA THR A 8 0.76 48.58 44.93
C THR A 8 0.63 47.81 43.63
N ASN A 9 0.99 48.45 42.52
CA ASN A 9 1.03 47.82 41.20
C ASN A 9 2.27 46.93 41.08
N THR A 10 2.26 45.81 41.82
CA THR A 10 3.37 44.86 41.84
C THR A 10 3.35 44.05 40.54
N ASN A 11 4.40 44.17 39.75
CA ASN A 11 4.54 43.45 38.48
C ASN A 11 4.44 41.93 38.70
N PRO A 12 3.49 41.21 38.08
CA PRO A 12 3.29 39.77 38.33
C PRO A 12 4.52 38.93 37.98
N TYR A 13 5.34 39.37 37.01
CA TYR A 13 6.60 38.71 36.69
C TYR A 13 7.64 38.85 37.81
N GLN A 14 7.65 39.95 38.57
CA GLN A 14 8.59 40.11 39.68
C GLN A 14 8.25 39.15 40.82
N VAL A 15 6.96 39.04 41.17
CA VAL A 15 6.47 38.08 42.17
C VAL A 15 6.83 36.64 41.78
N ALA A 16 6.75 36.31 40.49
CA ALA A 16 7.16 35.00 39.98
C ALA A 16 8.68 34.76 40.07
N ILE A 17 9.52 35.77 39.77
CA ILE A 17 10.98 35.68 39.94
C ILE A 17 11.33 35.45 41.42
N ASP A 18 10.77 36.24 42.32
CA ASP A 18 11.05 36.15 43.76
C ASP A 18 10.68 34.74 44.32
N LEU A 19 9.56 34.16 43.84
CA LEU A 19 9.13 32.80 44.17
C LEU A 19 10.00 31.69 43.56
N LEU A 20 10.56 31.90 42.37
CA LEU A 20 11.49 30.96 41.72
C LEU A 20 12.87 30.99 42.40
N GLN A 21 13.35 32.18 42.77
CA GLN A 21 14.59 32.34 43.55
C GLN A 21 14.48 31.67 44.92
N ALA A 22 13.33 31.77 45.59
CA ALA A 22 13.06 31.05 46.84
C ALA A 22 13.07 29.51 46.69
N ARG A 23 13.00 28.98 45.46
CA ARG A 23 13.14 27.55 45.12
C ARG A 23 14.52 27.20 44.52
N GLY A 24 15.46 28.14 44.54
CA GLY A 24 16.82 27.94 44.00
C GLY A 24 16.97 28.20 42.51
N VAL A 25 15.92 28.62 41.80
CA VAL A 25 15.94 28.88 40.35
C VAL A 25 16.15 30.38 40.10
N ASN A 26 17.34 30.75 39.61
CA ASN A 26 17.64 32.12 39.21
C ASN A 26 17.32 32.32 37.72
N ILE A 27 16.29 33.12 37.42
CA ILE A 27 15.88 33.47 36.05
C ILE A 27 15.74 35.00 35.90
N SER A 28 16.19 35.54 34.76
CA SER A 28 16.03 36.97 34.47
C SER A 28 14.59 37.32 34.06
N LEU A 29 14.21 38.59 34.24
CA LEU A 29 12.90 39.09 33.82
C LEU A 29 12.67 38.95 32.30
N ALA A 30 13.73 39.05 31.49
CA ALA A 30 13.67 38.82 30.05
C ALA A 30 13.39 37.34 29.75
N ALA A 31 14.18 36.42 30.32
CA ALA A 31 14.01 34.98 30.17
C ALA A 31 12.63 34.49 30.62
N LEU A 32 12.12 34.98 31.76
CA LEU A 32 10.78 34.60 32.23
C LEU A 32 9.66 35.09 31.29
N LYS A 33 9.77 36.31 30.74
CA LYS A 33 8.82 36.81 29.73
C LYS A 33 8.89 35.98 28.45
N GLN A 34 10.07 35.53 28.05
CA GLN A 34 10.32 34.73 26.86
C GLN A 34 9.71 33.32 27.00
N ARG A 35 9.92 32.65 28.14
CA ARG A 35 9.23 31.38 28.48
C ARG A 35 7.71 31.52 28.50
N VAL A 36 7.19 32.56 29.15
CA VAL A 36 5.74 32.82 29.17
C VAL A 36 5.20 33.10 27.75
N SER A 37 5.97 33.75 26.88
CA SER A 37 5.61 33.93 25.46
C SER A 37 5.57 32.60 24.70
N ARG A 38 6.58 31.72 24.87
CA ARG A 38 6.63 30.36 24.30
C ARG A 38 5.45 29.51 24.78
N ALA A 39 5.20 29.47 26.09
CA ALA A 39 4.08 28.72 26.67
C ALA A 39 2.71 29.19 26.14
N ASN A 40 2.49 30.50 26.03
CA ASN A 40 1.25 31.05 25.46
C ASN A 40 1.10 30.74 23.96
N ARG A 41 2.20 30.65 23.20
CA ARG A 41 2.19 30.20 21.79
C ARG A 41 1.80 28.72 21.66
N MET A 42 2.17 27.88 22.63
CA MET A 42 1.73 26.48 22.67
C MET A 42 0.26 26.33 23.08
N GLN A 43 -0.21 27.09 24.08
CA GLN A 43 -1.59 26.99 24.57
C GLN A 43 -2.65 27.56 23.61
N ASN A 44 -2.32 28.55 22.78
CA ASN A 44 -3.26 29.16 21.83
C ASN A 44 -3.21 28.54 20.42
N LYS A 45 -2.59 27.37 20.24
CA LYS A 45 -2.57 26.67 18.96
C LYS A 45 -3.96 26.05 18.69
N PRO A 46 -4.56 26.21 17.49
CA PRO A 46 -5.79 25.50 17.17
C PRO A 46 -5.52 23.99 17.22
N VAL A 47 -6.29 23.29 18.06
CA VAL A 47 -6.20 21.84 18.20
C VAL A 47 -6.55 21.21 16.86
N VAL A 48 -5.54 20.66 16.17
CA VAL A 48 -5.78 19.63 15.16
C VAL A 48 -6.38 18.46 15.93
N GLN A 49 -7.64 18.13 15.64
CA GLN A 49 -8.36 17.08 16.36
C GLN A 49 -7.57 15.78 16.33
N GLU A 50 -7.18 15.29 17.51
CA GLU A 50 -6.86 13.88 17.67
C GLU A 50 -8.07 13.07 17.20
N VAL A 51 -7.84 12.18 16.22
CA VAL A 51 -8.89 11.28 15.73
C VAL A 51 -9.09 10.20 16.80
N ASN A 52 -9.89 10.55 17.81
CA ASN A 52 -10.22 9.67 18.92
C ASN A 52 -11.17 8.57 18.43
N VAL A 53 -10.63 7.36 18.24
CA VAL A 53 -11.40 6.19 17.75
C VAL A 53 -12.22 5.60 18.90
N GLY A 54 -13.29 6.30 19.27
CA GLY A 54 -14.32 5.83 20.20
C GLY A 54 -15.32 4.88 19.54
N VAL A 55 -15.68 3.79 20.23
CA VAL A 55 -16.50 2.68 19.70
C VAL A 55 -17.99 2.83 20.06
N SER A 56 -18.87 2.65 19.08
CA SER A 56 -20.32 2.33 19.17
C SER A 56 -21.33 3.43 19.60
N PRO A 57 -22.64 3.30 19.26
CA PRO A 57 -23.23 2.69 18.06
C PRO A 57 -24.42 3.48 17.41
N SER A 58 -24.68 3.15 16.13
CA SER A 58 -26.00 3.15 15.44
C SER A 58 -26.70 4.45 14.97
N THR A 59 -27.19 4.33 13.71
CA THR A 59 -28.43 4.91 13.10
C THR A 59 -28.33 6.19 12.25
N ALA A 60 -29.14 6.20 11.18
CA ALA A 60 -29.53 7.32 10.30
C ALA A 60 -28.61 7.71 9.11
N VAL A 61 -28.83 6.97 8.00
CA VAL A 61 -28.92 7.42 6.60
C VAL A 61 -28.86 8.94 6.34
N SER A 62 -27.92 9.39 5.48
CA SER A 62 -28.31 10.16 4.28
C SER A 62 -27.23 10.23 3.19
N THR A 63 -27.69 10.39 1.95
CA THR A 63 -26.93 10.51 0.70
C THR A 63 -26.13 11.81 0.58
N LEU A 64 -25.05 11.82 -0.23
CA LEU A 64 -24.87 12.78 -1.34
C LEU A 64 -23.74 12.36 -2.31
N THR A 65 -23.81 12.83 -3.56
CA THR A 65 -23.01 12.43 -4.73
C THR A 65 -21.72 13.25 -4.95
N PRO A 66 -20.74 12.75 -5.73
CA PRO A 66 -19.44 13.42 -5.91
C PRO A 66 -19.46 14.55 -6.96
N THR A 67 -18.68 15.61 -6.71
CA THR A 67 -18.41 16.70 -7.66
C THR A 67 -17.05 16.52 -8.32
N THR A 68 -17.01 16.65 -9.65
CA THR A 68 -15.81 16.58 -10.49
C THR A 68 -14.90 17.81 -10.32
N ALA A 69 -13.58 17.61 -10.33
CA ALA A 69 -12.59 18.68 -10.52
C ALA A 69 -11.50 18.25 -11.52
N THR A 70 -11.08 19.17 -12.38
CA THR A 70 -10.17 18.97 -13.53
C THR A 70 -8.69 19.16 -13.17
N PRO A 71 -7.74 18.64 -13.98
CA PRO A 71 -6.31 18.71 -13.70
C PRO A 71 -5.66 20.03 -14.15
N PRO A 72 -4.60 20.52 -13.45
CA PRO A 72 -3.73 21.59 -13.93
C PRO A 72 -2.53 21.09 -14.73
N THR A 73 -1.90 22.02 -15.47
CA THR A 73 -1.04 21.82 -16.65
C THR A 73 0.48 21.77 -16.34
N ASP A 74 1.27 21.35 -17.33
CA ASP A 74 2.73 21.21 -17.34
C ASP A 74 3.55 22.46 -16.93
N VAL A 75 4.75 22.20 -16.40
CA VAL A 75 5.88 23.16 -16.31
C VAL A 75 7.18 22.41 -16.69
N PRO A 76 8.12 22.99 -17.47
CA PRO A 76 9.15 22.20 -18.14
C PRO A 76 10.41 21.89 -17.31
N ASN A 77 11.03 20.75 -17.65
CA ASN A 77 12.21 20.18 -17.02
C ASN A 77 13.52 20.91 -17.43
N VAL A 78 14.32 21.34 -16.46
CA VAL A 78 15.68 21.88 -16.67
C VAL A 78 16.71 20.89 -16.11
N ALA A 79 17.62 20.41 -16.96
CA ALA A 79 18.62 19.41 -16.61
C ALA A 79 19.80 19.99 -15.81
N PRO A 80 20.37 19.25 -14.83
CA PRO A 80 21.56 19.67 -14.10
C PRO A 80 22.86 19.45 -14.91
N PRO A 81 23.95 20.20 -14.62
CA PRO A 81 25.17 20.20 -15.43
C PRO A 81 26.13 19.02 -15.16
N ASN A 82 26.85 18.62 -16.21
CA ASN A 82 27.93 17.63 -16.16
C ASN A 82 29.17 18.17 -15.42
N TYR A 83 29.73 17.36 -14.52
CA TYR A 83 31.11 17.49 -14.05
C TYR A 83 31.99 16.39 -14.68
N LEU A 84 33.10 16.77 -15.30
CA LEU A 84 34.09 15.89 -15.91
C LEU A 84 35.44 16.05 -15.18
N ALA A 85 36.05 14.92 -14.80
CA ALA A 85 37.47 14.78 -14.49
C ALA A 85 37.91 13.31 -14.70
N PRO A 86 39.20 13.01 -14.96
CA PRO A 86 39.53 11.96 -15.94
C PRO A 86 40.41 10.81 -15.41
N THR A 87 40.38 9.65 -16.08
CA THR A 87 41.61 8.84 -16.28
C THR A 87 41.54 7.85 -17.46
N SER A 88 42.63 7.90 -18.22
CA SER A 88 43.08 7.17 -19.42
C SER A 88 43.13 5.62 -19.44
N VAL A 89 42.93 5.06 -20.66
CA VAL A 89 43.48 3.82 -21.30
C VAL A 89 43.29 2.45 -20.60
N THR A 90 43.12 1.31 -21.31
CA THR A 90 43.69 0.87 -22.60
C THR A 90 42.70 0.20 -23.57
N ALA A 91 43.14 0.00 -24.82
CA ALA A 91 42.36 -0.56 -25.93
C ALA A 91 43.03 -1.78 -26.59
N SER A 92 42.22 -2.76 -26.99
CA SER A 92 42.40 -3.87 -27.95
C SER A 92 41.14 -4.75 -27.82
N ASP A 93 40.47 -5.34 -28.81
CA ASP A 93 40.51 -5.35 -30.29
C ASP A 93 39.10 -5.81 -30.78
N ILE A 94 38.64 -5.76 -32.04
CA ILE A 94 39.25 -5.43 -33.34
C ILE A 94 38.17 -4.83 -34.30
N GLN A 95 38.54 -4.34 -35.49
CA GLN A 95 37.60 -3.87 -36.54
C GLN A 95 36.84 -4.99 -37.28
N ALA A 96 35.63 -4.68 -37.78
CA ALA A 96 35.37 -4.55 -39.23
C ALA A 96 33.89 -4.23 -39.57
N ASP A 97 33.69 -3.31 -40.51
CA ASP A 97 32.42 -3.09 -41.21
C ASP A 97 32.03 -4.30 -42.09
N ILE A 98 30.73 -4.43 -42.40
CA ILE A 98 30.17 -4.35 -43.78
C ILE A 98 28.65 -4.53 -43.75
N ASN A 99 27.96 -3.76 -44.61
CA ASN A 99 26.49 -3.77 -44.78
C ASN A 99 26.02 -4.81 -45.82
N GLN A 100 24.71 -5.10 -45.78
CA GLN A 100 23.93 -5.92 -46.73
C GLN A 100 24.16 -7.45 -46.59
N THR A 101 23.20 -8.34 -46.82
CA THR A 101 21.97 -8.22 -47.63
C THR A 101 20.78 -8.96 -46.98
N ALA A 102 19.55 -8.63 -47.38
CA ALA A 102 18.37 -9.40 -46.99
C ALA A 102 18.31 -10.77 -47.70
N THR A 103 18.11 -11.84 -46.93
CA THR A 103 17.64 -13.14 -47.42
C THR A 103 16.63 -13.73 -46.44
N ASP A 104 15.44 -14.08 -46.93
CA ASP A 104 14.42 -14.75 -46.14
C ASP A 104 14.85 -16.19 -45.83
N SER A 105 14.92 -16.54 -44.55
CA SER A 105 14.95 -17.94 -44.09
C SER A 105 14.50 -18.07 -42.64
N ALA A 106 13.39 -18.80 -42.47
CA ALA A 106 12.90 -19.44 -41.24
C ALA A 106 13.26 -18.77 -39.90
N THR A 107 12.43 -17.83 -39.44
CA THR A 107 12.51 -17.36 -38.05
C THR A 107 12.06 -18.47 -37.10
N ALA A 108 13.03 -19.17 -36.51
CA ALA A 108 12.81 -20.01 -35.34
C ALA A 108 12.06 -19.19 -34.27
N SER A 109 10.99 -19.75 -33.71
CA SER A 109 10.13 -19.03 -32.77
C SER A 109 10.93 -18.56 -31.56
N LYS A 110 11.07 -17.24 -31.39
CA LYS A 110 11.75 -16.65 -30.22
C LYS A 110 11.09 -17.21 -28.95
N ALA A 111 11.86 -17.96 -28.17
CA ALA A 111 11.38 -18.54 -26.92
C ALA A 111 10.98 -17.42 -25.95
N GLY A 112 9.69 -17.28 -25.70
CA GLY A 112 9.14 -16.20 -24.88
C GLY A 112 7.62 -16.11 -24.99
N CYS A 113 6.98 -15.58 -23.95
CA CYS A 113 5.55 -15.33 -23.98
C CYS A 113 5.27 -14.15 -24.94
N PRO A 114 4.27 -14.22 -25.85
CA PRO A 114 4.01 -13.14 -26.79
C PRO A 114 3.77 -11.80 -26.09
N LYS A 115 4.38 -10.72 -26.60
CA LYS A 115 4.23 -9.37 -26.02
C LYS A 115 2.73 -9.03 -25.88
N GLY A 116 2.29 -8.65 -24.67
CA GLY A 116 0.89 -8.36 -24.35
C GLY A 116 0.06 -9.51 -23.77
N THR A 117 0.63 -10.70 -23.52
CA THR A 117 -0.11 -11.85 -22.95
C THR A 117 -0.08 -11.93 -21.41
N THR A 118 -0.62 -10.91 -20.74
CA THR A 118 -0.74 -10.86 -19.28
C THR A 118 -1.68 -11.95 -18.73
N ASN A 119 -1.44 -12.43 -17.50
CA ASN A 119 -2.33 -13.40 -16.83
C ASN A 119 -3.80 -12.93 -16.75
N ALA A 120 -4.03 -11.62 -16.56
CA ALA A 120 -5.36 -11.02 -16.60
C ALA A 120 -6.04 -11.21 -17.97
N LYS A 121 -5.33 -10.91 -19.07
CA LYS A 121 -5.84 -11.12 -20.44
C LYS A 121 -6.16 -12.59 -20.70
N LYS A 122 -5.27 -13.51 -20.30
CA LYS A 122 -5.51 -14.97 -20.41
C LYS A 122 -6.74 -15.44 -19.61
N ALA A 123 -7.02 -14.82 -18.46
CA ALA A 123 -8.22 -15.11 -17.68
C ALA A 123 -9.49 -14.54 -18.33
N GLU A 124 -9.41 -13.33 -18.89
CA GLU A 124 -10.48 -12.66 -19.61
C GLU A 124 -10.87 -13.39 -20.91
N ASP A 125 -9.88 -13.72 -21.76
CA ASP A 125 -10.09 -14.45 -23.02
C ASP A 125 -10.72 -15.82 -22.76
N LYS A 126 -10.26 -16.53 -21.72
CA LYS A 126 -10.86 -17.80 -21.26
C LYS A 126 -12.29 -17.63 -20.72
N ALA A 127 -12.60 -16.51 -20.07
CA ALA A 127 -13.96 -16.21 -19.61
C ALA A 127 -14.89 -15.91 -20.79
N LYS A 128 -14.44 -15.13 -21.79
CA LYS A 128 -15.17 -14.88 -23.04
C LYS A 128 -15.45 -16.18 -23.79
N LEU A 129 -14.44 -17.03 -23.98
CA LEU A 129 -14.58 -18.36 -24.56
C LEU A 129 -15.61 -19.21 -23.81
N THR A 130 -15.56 -19.22 -22.47
CA THR A 130 -16.48 -20.02 -21.66
C THR A 130 -17.92 -19.56 -21.87
N ARG A 131 -18.20 -18.25 -21.78
CA ARG A 131 -19.54 -17.68 -22.03
C ARG A 131 -20.05 -17.96 -23.44
N CYS A 132 -19.18 -17.78 -24.45
CA CYS A 132 -19.51 -18.07 -25.85
C CYS A 132 -19.94 -19.53 -26.04
N ILE A 133 -19.18 -20.49 -25.49
CA ILE A 133 -19.53 -21.91 -25.56
C ILE A 133 -20.83 -22.22 -24.78
N GLU A 134 -21.07 -21.56 -23.64
CA GLU A 134 -22.33 -21.70 -22.90
C GLU A 134 -23.53 -21.17 -23.69
N MET A 135 -23.42 -19.99 -24.29
CA MET A 135 -24.47 -19.38 -25.11
C MET A 135 -24.80 -20.25 -26.33
N ILE A 136 -23.79 -20.71 -27.08
CA ILE A 136 -23.95 -21.64 -28.19
C ILE A 136 -24.60 -22.96 -27.72
N SER A 137 -24.23 -23.47 -26.53
CA SER A 137 -24.82 -24.70 -25.98
C SER A 137 -26.29 -24.52 -25.61
N ILE A 138 -26.67 -23.37 -25.07
CA ILE A 138 -28.07 -23.04 -24.73
C ILE A 138 -28.90 -22.89 -26.00
N MET A 139 -28.47 -22.05 -26.96
CA MET A 139 -29.20 -21.82 -28.21
C MET A 139 -29.33 -23.09 -29.07
N TYR A 140 -28.28 -23.92 -29.13
CA TYR A 140 -28.37 -25.22 -29.82
C TYR A 140 -29.27 -26.22 -29.09
N HIS A 141 -29.38 -26.14 -27.76
CA HIS A 141 -30.33 -26.97 -27.00
C HIS A 141 -31.77 -26.53 -27.23
N SER A 142 -32.09 -25.23 -27.18
CA SER A 142 -33.45 -24.72 -27.42
C SER A 142 -33.92 -25.06 -28.84
N GLU A 143 -33.10 -24.82 -29.85
CA GLU A 143 -33.46 -25.16 -31.24
C GLU A 143 -33.71 -26.67 -31.42
N ARG A 144 -32.91 -27.51 -30.77
CA ARG A 144 -33.13 -28.97 -30.77
C ARG A 144 -34.40 -29.40 -30.05
N GLN A 145 -34.88 -28.64 -29.06
CA GLN A 145 -36.17 -28.91 -28.42
C GLN A 145 -37.33 -28.45 -29.31
N ASN A 146 -37.24 -27.26 -29.92
CA ASN A 146 -38.26 -26.72 -30.85
C ASN A 146 -38.53 -27.70 -32.01
N VAL A 147 -37.48 -28.08 -32.74
CA VAL A 147 -37.58 -29.02 -33.87
C VAL A 147 -38.10 -30.40 -33.44
N LYS A 148 -37.82 -30.83 -32.20
CA LYS A 148 -38.41 -32.05 -31.64
C LYS A 148 -39.89 -31.91 -31.32
N ALA A 149 -40.34 -30.78 -30.80
CA ALA A 149 -41.74 -30.51 -30.51
C ALA A 149 -42.56 -30.47 -31.82
N GLU A 150 -42.08 -29.76 -32.83
CA GLU A 150 -42.72 -29.64 -34.16
C GLU A 150 -42.81 -30.98 -34.90
N THR A 151 -41.80 -31.84 -34.77
CA THR A 151 -41.69 -33.11 -35.53
C THR A 151 -42.01 -34.35 -34.70
N GLY A 152 -42.78 -34.23 -33.61
CA GLY A 152 -43.20 -35.37 -32.78
C GLY A 152 -42.04 -36.25 -32.26
N GLY A 153 -40.91 -35.62 -31.89
CA GLY A 153 -39.72 -36.27 -31.35
C GLY A 153 -38.70 -36.81 -32.37
N LYS A 154 -39.04 -36.87 -33.67
CA LYS A 154 -38.16 -37.40 -34.74
C LYS A 154 -37.33 -36.34 -35.47
N GLY A 155 -37.59 -35.06 -35.19
CA GLY A 155 -36.97 -33.92 -35.87
C GLY A 155 -35.46 -33.82 -35.64
N ARG A 156 -34.74 -33.36 -36.68
CA ARG A 156 -33.29 -33.10 -36.64
C ARG A 156 -33.06 -31.64 -37.01
N VAL A 157 -32.26 -30.94 -36.21
CA VAL A 157 -31.85 -29.55 -36.47
C VAL A 157 -31.21 -29.45 -37.87
N LYS A 158 -31.51 -28.36 -38.59
CA LYS A 158 -31.04 -28.09 -39.96
C LYS A 158 -29.54 -28.38 -40.12
N LYS A 159 -29.17 -29.10 -41.18
CA LYS A 159 -27.76 -29.36 -41.54
C LYS A 159 -27.04 -28.03 -41.76
N GLY A 160 -25.96 -27.79 -41.00
CA GLY A 160 -25.16 -26.55 -41.06
C GLY A 160 -25.40 -25.60 -39.88
N PHE A 161 -26.59 -25.59 -39.28
CA PHE A 161 -26.99 -24.61 -38.25
C PHE A 161 -26.00 -24.45 -37.09
N LEU A 162 -25.44 -25.55 -36.57
CA LEU A 162 -24.47 -25.49 -35.47
C LEU A 162 -23.17 -24.76 -35.87
N ASN A 163 -22.74 -24.86 -37.13
CA ASN A 163 -21.54 -24.16 -37.60
C ASN A 163 -21.84 -22.67 -37.82
N GLU A 164 -22.99 -22.36 -38.44
CA GLU A 164 -23.52 -20.99 -38.60
C GLU A 164 -23.57 -20.28 -37.23
N LEU A 165 -24.17 -20.92 -36.22
CA LEU A 165 -24.28 -20.44 -34.84
C LEU A 165 -22.92 -20.24 -34.15
N ILE A 166 -21.96 -21.13 -34.38
CA ILE A 166 -20.60 -21.00 -33.82
C ILE A 166 -19.89 -19.77 -34.42
N ASP A 167 -20.01 -19.53 -35.71
CA ASP A 167 -19.31 -18.43 -36.37
C ASP A 167 -19.96 -17.06 -36.14
N GLU A 168 -21.28 -17.01 -35.94
CA GLU A 168 -21.99 -15.83 -35.44
C GLU A 168 -21.54 -15.47 -34.01
N GLN A 169 -21.63 -16.43 -33.07
CA GLN A 169 -21.30 -16.21 -31.66
C GLN A 169 -19.81 -15.96 -31.40
N LYS A 170 -18.89 -16.45 -32.25
CA LYS A 170 -17.47 -16.06 -32.23
C LYS A 170 -17.26 -14.60 -32.59
N LYS A 171 -17.98 -14.09 -33.61
CA LYS A 171 -17.89 -12.68 -34.04
C LYS A 171 -18.43 -11.76 -32.94
N GLU A 172 -19.59 -12.10 -32.37
CA GLU A 172 -20.21 -11.32 -31.28
C GLU A 172 -19.32 -11.25 -30.03
N HIS A 173 -18.74 -12.37 -29.60
CA HIS A 173 -17.89 -12.41 -28.41
C HIS A 173 -16.41 -12.10 -28.64
N GLY A 174 -15.98 -11.85 -29.89
CA GLY A 174 -14.59 -11.56 -30.25
C GLY A 174 -13.62 -12.72 -29.98
N VAL A 175 -14.07 -13.96 -30.10
CA VAL A 175 -13.30 -15.17 -29.74
C VAL A 175 -12.52 -15.70 -30.95
N ILE A 176 -11.19 -15.69 -30.85
CA ILE A 176 -10.27 -16.19 -31.89
C ILE A 176 -10.08 -17.72 -31.81
N GLU A 177 -10.26 -18.33 -30.63
CA GLU A 177 -10.02 -19.76 -30.42
C GLU A 177 -11.01 -20.67 -31.17
N PHE A 178 -10.52 -21.83 -31.62
CA PHE A 178 -11.33 -22.82 -32.32
C PHE A 178 -12.29 -23.57 -31.36
N ILE A 179 -13.58 -23.29 -31.50
CA ILE A 179 -14.66 -24.04 -30.84
C ILE A 179 -15.02 -25.26 -31.71
N SER A 180 -14.79 -26.46 -31.19
CA SER A 180 -15.19 -27.71 -31.85
C SER A 180 -16.71 -27.93 -31.78
N PRO A 181 -17.41 -28.19 -32.91
CA PRO A 181 -18.83 -28.52 -32.92
C PRO A 181 -19.19 -29.75 -32.06
N ASP A 182 -18.31 -30.74 -32.00
CA ASP A 182 -18.53 -31.96 -31.19
C ASP A 182 -18.48 -31.69 -29.70
N THR A 183 -17.77 -30.64 -29.26
CA THR A 183 -17.81 -30.17 -27.87
C THR A 183 -19.21 -29.66 -27.51
N ILE A 184 -19.88 -28.94 -28.41
CA ILE A 184 -21.26 -28.46 -28.21
C ILE A 184 -22.23 -29.64 -28.18
N ARG A 185 -22.16 -30.54 -29.18
CA ARG A 185 -23.00 -31.75 -29.26
C ARG A 185 -22.91 -32.56 -27.95
N THR A 186 -21.69 -32.87 -27.54
CA THR A 186 -21.42 -33.64 -26.30
C THR A 186 -21.93 -32.93 -25.04
N ARG A 187 -21.89 -31.59 -24.97
CA ARG A 187 -22.47 -30.82 -23.86
C ARG A 187 -24.00 -30.94 -23.81
N VAL A 188 -24.65 -30.74 -24.96
CA VAL A 188 -26.12 -30.78 -25.10
C VAL A 188 -26.65 -32.20 -24.87
N ASP A 189 -26.00 -33.24 -25.39
CA ASP A 189 -26.36 -34.64 -25.14
C ASP A 189 -26.19 -35.05 -23.67
N ARG A 190 -25.25 -34.45 -22.94
CA ARG A 190 -25.04 -34.66 -21.50
C ARG A 190 -25.86 -33.73 -20.60
N GLY A 191 -26.69 -32.85 -21.16
CA GLY A 191 -27.45 -31.84 -20.42
C GLY A 191 -26.60 -30.78 -19.69
N ARG A 192 -25.32 -30.63 -20.03
CA ARG A 192 -24.36 -29.71 -19.38
C ARG A 192 -24.21 -28.43 -20.17
N LEU A 193 -25.27 -27.62 -20.21
CA LEU A 193 -25.33 -26.39 -20.99
C LEU A 193 -24.43 -25.29 -20.40
N THR A 194 -24.54 -25.07 -19.10
CA THR A 194 -23.67 -24.16 -18.32
C THR A 194 -22.58 -24.94 -17.56
N VAL A 195 -21.36 -24.42 -17.49
CA VAL A 195 -20.19 -25.03 -16.85
C VAL A 195 -19.56 -24.03 -15.88
N LYS A 196 -20.12 -23.95 -14.66
CA LYS A 196 -19.64 -23.07 -13.59
C LYS A 196 -18.14 -23.21 -13.30
N HIS A 197 -17.59 -24.42 -13.34
CA HIS A 197 -16.16 -24.67 -13.08
C HIS A 197 -15.64 -25.94 -13.77
N ARG A 198 -14.34 -25.97 -14.14
CA ARG A 198 -13.66 -27.18 -14.64
C ARG A 198 -13.08 -27.97 -13.47
N GLY A 199 -13.83 -28.98 -13.04
CA GLY A 199 -13.45 -29.82 -11.90
C GLY A 199 -14.18 -29.39 -10.63
N THR A 200 -13.71 -29.86 -9.49
CA THR A 200 -14.40 -29.67 -8.21
C THR A 200 -14.34 -28.21 -7.75
N VAL A 201 -15.50 -27.66 -7.38
CA VAL A 201 -15.64 -26.30 -6.83
C VAL A 201 -15.05 -26.24 -5.42
N SER A 202 -14.48 -25.09 -5.05
CA SER A 202 -13.95 -24.83 -3.71
C SER A 202 -15.12 -24.74 -2.70
N PRO A 203 -15.11 -25.47 -1.56
CA PRO A 203 -16.17 -25.37 -0.55
C PRO A 203 -16.35 -23.97 0.04
N VAL A 204 -15.34 -23.12 -0.11
CA VAL A 204 -15.26 -21.74 0.38
C VAL A 204 -15.14 -20.72 -0.77
N GLU A 205 -15.60 -21.05 -1.99
CA GLU A 205 -15.54 -20.16 -3.17
C GLU A 205 -16.12 -18.75 -2.89
N GLU A 206 -17.21 -18.68 -2.12
CA GLU A 206 -17.86 -17.44 -1.67
C GLU A 206 -16.86 -16.52 -0.94
N LEU A 207 -15.99 -17.06 -0.09
CA LEU A 207 -15.00 -16.34 0.71
C LEU A 207 -13.78 -15.88 -0.11
N GLU A 208 -13.44 -16.56 -1.21
CA GLU A 208 -12.21 -16.27 -1.99
C GLU A 208 -12.19 -14.84 -2.54
N ASN A 209 -13.33 -14.29 -2.96
CA ASN A 209 -13.41 -12.92 -3.44
C ASN A 209 -13.17 -11.90 -2.33
N TYR A 210 -13.69 -12.14 -1.13
CA TYR A 210 -13.46 -11.30 0.04
C TYR A 210 -11.99 -11.36 0.47
N LEU A 211 -11.38 -12.55 0.54
CA LEU A 211 -9.96 -12.71 0.86
C LEU A 211 -9.04 -11.93 -0.10
N VAL A 212 -9.34 -11.94 -1.41
CA VAL A 212 -8.58 -11.12 -2.36
C VAL A 212 -8.78 -9.62 -2.10
N SER A 213 -10.00 -9.17 -1.79
CA SER A 213 -10.25 -7.75 -1.48
C SER A 213 -9.56 -7.30 -0.20
N VAL A 214 -9.56 -8.13 0.86
CA VAL A 214 -8.86 -7.87 2.12
C VAL A 214 -7.35 -7.85 1.90
N ALA A 215 -6.80 -8.81 1.15
CA ALA A 215 -5.39 -8.82 0.79
C ALA A 215 -5.00 -7.53 0.03
N ILE A 216 -5.77 -7.09 -0.96
CA ILE A 216 -5.51 -5.84 -1.70
C ILE A 216 -5.60 -4.61 -0.78
N GLN A 217 -6.63 -4.53 0.06
CA GLN A 217 -6.85 -3.41 0.99
C GLN A 217 -5.70 -3.26 2.00
N GLN A 218 -5.26 -4.36 2.62
CA GLN A 218 -4.17 -4.40 3.59
C GLN A 218 -2.83 -3.94 2.96
N MET A 219 -2.59 -4.31 1.71
CA MET A 219 -1.40 -3.90 0.94
C MET A 219 -1.43 -2.42 0.60
N CYS A 220 -2.49 -1.98 -0.07
CA CYS A 220 -2.48 -0.73 -0.82
C CYS A 220 -2.89 0.49 0.01
N LYS A 221 -3.61 0.30 1.14
CA LYS A 221 -4.04 1.40 2.01
C LYS A 221 -3.40 1.38 3.39
N ILE A 222 -3.15 0.20 3.94
CA ILE A 222 -2.71 0.04 5.33
C ILE A 222 -1.18 -0.17 5.43
N ASN A 223 -0.51 -0.54 4.32
CA ASN A 223 0.92 -0.91 4.29
C ASN A 223 1.26 -1.99 5.34
N GLN A 224 0.32 -2.90 5.57
CA GLN A 224 0.46 -4.09 6.41
C GLN A 224 0.23 -5.33 5.54
N PRO A 225 1.22 -5.68 4.70
CA PRO A 225 1.11 -6.82 3.82
C PRO A 225 1.03 -8.12 4.63
N LEU A 226 0.19 -9.05 4.20
CA LEU A 226 0.04 -10.37 4.82
C LEU A 226 0.94 -11.40 4.15
N SER A 227 1.60 -12.24 4.94
CA SER A 227 2.28 -13.43 4.44
C SER A 227 1.28 -14.57 4.15
N CYS A 228 1.76 -15.61 3.47
CA CYS A 228 0.97 -16.83 3.24
C CYS A 228 0.47 -17.49 4.54
N GLY A 229 1.23 -17.42 5.62
CA GLY A 229 0.86 -18.00 6.92
C GLY A 229 -0.26 -17.20 7.59
N GLU A 230 -0.07 -15.89 7.75
CA GLU A 230 -1.10 -15.01 8.34
C GLU A 230 -2.38 -15.01 7.50
N ALA A 231 -2.28 -15.00 6.17
CA ALA A 231 -3.46 -14.98 5.31
C ALA A 231 -4.24 -16.30 5.33
N LEU A 232 -3.58 -17.45 5.54
CA LEU A 232 -4.26 -18.73 5.77
C LEU A 232 -4.90 -18.78 7.16
N ALA A 233 -4.22 -18.29 8.20
CA ALA A 233 -4.80 -18.16 9.54
C ALA A 233 -6.04 -17.24 9.54
N LEU A 234 -5.96 -16.10 8.86
CA LEU A 234 -7.08 -15.18 8.64
C LEU A 234 -8.24 -15.85 7.88
N ALA A 235 -7.95 -16.64 6.85
CA ALA A 235 -8.97 -17.42 6.15
C ALA A 235 -9.66 -18.44 7.08
N ASN A 236 -8.90 -19.09 7.98
CA ASN A 236 -9.47 -19.98 9.00
C ASN A 236 -10.32 -19.20 10.03
N CYS A 237 -9.92 -18.00 10.44
CA CYS A 237 -10.76 -17.14 11.30
C CYS A 237 -12.05 -16.69 10.59
N PHE A 238 -12.05 -16.53 9.26
CA PHE A 238 -13.24 -16.15 8.51
C PHE A 238 -14.24 -17.29 8.29
N ILE A 239 -13.80 -18.55 8.27
CA ILE A 239 -14.72 -19.70 8.17
C ILE A 239 -15.27 -20.12 9.54
N ASP A 240 -14.57 -19.80 10.62
CA ASP A 240 -14.90 -20.29 11.97
C ASP A 240 -16.31 -19.88 12.40
N GLY A 241 -17.07 -20.85 12.91
CA GLY A 241 -18.48 -20.69 13.29
C GLY A 241 -19.43 -20.42 12.12
N LYS A 242 -19.02 -20.58 10.86
CA LYS A 242 -19.88 -20.39 9.68
C LYS A 242 -20.24 -21.74 9.02
N PRO A 243 -21.40 -21.86 8.35
CA PRO A 243 -21.81 -23.10 7.66
C PRO A 243 -20.85 -23.53 6.54
N MET A 244 -19.93 -22.68 6.09
CA MET A 244 -18.88 -23.06 5.14
C MET A 244 -17.79 -23.96 5.78
N GLN A 245 -17.59 -23.90 7.09
CA GLN A 245 -16.71 -24.80 7.85
C GLN A 245 -17.25 -26.23 7.85
N GLU A 246 -18.56 -26.40 8.07
CA GLU A 246 -19.27 -27.68 7.99
C GLU A 246 -19.19 -28.27 6.57
N ARG A 247 -19.53 -27.48 5.54
CA ARG A 247 -19.38 -27.88 4.12
C ARG A 247 -17.94 -28.29 3.78
N LEU A 248 -16.94 -27.63 4.37
CA LEU A 248 -15.53 -27.97 4.19
C LEU A 248 -15.15 -29.27 4.91
N ALA A 249 -15.66 -29.51 6.12
CA ALA A 249 -15.48 -30.77 6.83
C ALA A 249 -16.11 -31.95 6.07
N GLU A 250 -17.38 -31.83 5.63
CA GLU A 250 -18.04 -32.81 4.76
C GLU A 250 -17.23 -33.10 3.49
N PHE A 251 -16.73 -32.06 2.85
CA PHE A 251 -15.91 -32.17 1.65
C PHE A 251 -14.62 -32.95 1.91
N GLN A 252 -13.91 -32.62 2.99
CA GLN A 252 -12.67 -33.27 3.39
C GLN A 252 -12.90 -34.75 3.74
N MET A 253 -13.96 -35.07 4.50
CA MET A 253 -14.36 -36.44 4.85
C MET A 253 -14.71 -37.26 3.60
N ARG A 254 -15.60 -36.75 2.74
CA ARG A 254 -16.01 -37.41 1.48
C ARG A 254 -14.81 -37.72 0.57
N ARG A 255 -13.78 -36.90 0.67
CA ARG A 255 -12.59 -36.93 -0.18
C ARG A 255 -11.39 -37.60 0.51
N LYS A 256 -11.57 -38.10 1.75
CA LYS A 256 -10.58 -38.81 2.59
C LYS A 256 -9.27 -38.03 2.76
N LEU A 257 -9.39 -36.70 2.93
CA LEU A 257 -8.30 -35.80 3.35
C LEU A 257 -8.00 -36.09 4.83
N GLY A 258 -6.73 -35.96 5.23
CA GLY A 258 -6.30 -36.19 6.62
C GLY A 258 -6.34 -37.67 7.00
N LYS A 259 -5.22 -38.38 6.79
CA LYS A 259 -4.99 -39.73 7.33
C LYS A 259 -4.08 -39.74 8.54
N GLU A 260 -3.61 -38.56 8.95
CA GLU A 260 -2.61 -38.35 10.00
C GLU A 260 -3.32 -37.96 11.30
N GLU A 261 -2.82 -38.47 12.42
CA GLU A 261 -3.34 -38.12 13.75
C GLU A 261 -3.17 -36.61 13.99
N GLY A 262 -4.24 -35.94 14.42
CA GLY A 262 -4.27 -34.48 14.60
C GLY A 262 -4.85 -33.67 13.44
N PHE A 263 -5.29 -34.29 12.33
CA PHE A 263 -5.98 -33.55 11.27
C PHE A 263 -7.35 -33.00 11.74
N GLN A 264 -7.47 -31.69 11.85
CA GLN A 264 -8.73 -31.01 12.17
C GLN A 264 -9.58 -30.78 10.91
N TYR A 265 -10.68 -31.52 10.80
CA TYR A 265 -11.69 -31.31 9.77
C TYR A 265 -12.35 -29.93 9.89
N GLY A 266 -12.66 -29.31 8.76
CA GLY A 266 -13.18 -27.94 8.71
C GLY A 266 -12.09 -26.85 8.65
N THR A 267 -10.81 -27.20 8.77
CA THR A 267 -9.69 -26.25 8.66
C THR A 267 -9.12 -26.19 7.24
N LEU A 268 -8.81 -24.99 6.72
CA LEU A 268 -8.16 -24.81 5.42
C LEU A 268 -6.66 -25.13 5.53
N THR A 269 -6.18 -25.89 4.55
CA THR A 269 -4.79 -26.38 4.50
C THR A 269 -3.94 -25.60 3.50
N GLN A 270 -2.60 -25.74 3.61
CA GLN A 270 -1.66 -25.21 2.62
C GLN A 270 -1.99 -25.66 1.19
N GLY A 271 -2.47 -26.89 1.00
CA GLY A 271 -2.89 -27.40 -0.31
C GLY A 271 -4.06 -26.61 -0.92
N TRP A 272 -5.02 -26.18 -0.10
CA TRP A 272 -6.07 -25.25 -0.55
C TRP A 272 -5.49 -23.87 -0.87
N TRP A 273 -4.59 -23.35 -0.03
CA TRP A 273 -3.95 -22.04 -0.20
C TRP A 273 -3.21 -21.92 -1.55
N TYR A 274 -2.41 -22.91 -1.93
CA TYR A 274 -1.78 -22.96 -3.25
C TYR A 274 -2.81 -23.00 -4.39
N GLY A 275 -3.94 -23.69 -4.20
CA GLY A 275 -5.05 -23.68 -5.15
C GLY A 275 -5.70 -22.31 -5.30
N PHE A 276 -5.95 -21.62 -4.18
CA PHE A 276 -6.49 -20.25 -4.13
C PHE A 276 -5.57 -19.25 -4.84
N LEU A 277 -4.26 -19.28 -4.53
CA LEU A 277 -3.25 -18.46 -5.22
C LEU A 277 -3.23 -18.75 -6.73
N LYS A 278 -3.30 -20.02 -7.14
CA LYS A 278 -3.31 -20.39 -8.56
C LYS A 278 -4.57 -19.92 -9.30
N ARG A 279 -5.75 -19.95 -8.64
CA ARG A 279 -6.99 -19.39 -9.19
C ARG A 279 -6.91 -17.87 -9.33
N ASN A 280 -6.33 -17.19 -8.33
CA ASN A 280 -6.30 -15.72 -8.24
C ASN A 280 -4.96 -15.09 -8.70
N ALA A 281 -4.10 -15.82 -9.41
CA ALA A 281 -2.77 -15.40 -9.87
C ALA A 281 -2.75 -14.19 -10.83
N PHE A 282 -3.93 -13.71 -11.26
CA PHE A 282 -4.12 -12.49 -12.05
C PHE A 282 -4.48 -11.26 -11.20
N ARG A 283 -4.87 -11.45 -9.93
CA ARG A 283 -5.25 -10.42 -8.95
C ARG A 283 -4.21 -10.29 -7.83
N ILE A 284 -3.66 -11.42 -7.37
CA ILE A 284 -2.66 -11.49 -6.29
C ILE A 284 -1.50 -12.40 -6.67
N VAL A 285 -0.32 -12.06 -6.18
CA VAL A 285 0.93 -12.82 -6.28
C VAL A 285 1.70 -12.72 -4.96
N THR A 286 2.77 -13.49 -4.78
CA THR A 286 3.65 -13.41 -3.61
C THR A 286 5.02 -12.84 -4.00
N LYS A 287 5.48 -11.76 -3.37
CA LYS A 287 6.77 -11.09 -3.62
C LYS A 287 7.56 -10.88 -2.31
N ARG A 288 8.85 -10.51 -2.44
CA ARG A 288 9.67 -9.99 -1.33
C ARG A 288 9.05 -8.68 -0.83
N GLY A 289 8.98 -8.49 0.48
CA GLY A 289 8.56 -7.23 1.11
C GLY A 289 9.61 -6.12 0.93
N GLU A 290 9.15 -4.88 0.98
CA GLU A 290 9.95 -3.66 0.89
C GLU A 290 9.66 -2.83 2.15
N LYS A 291 10.70 -2.47 2.93
CA LYS A 291 10.50 -1.58 4.09
C LYS A 291 10.34 -0.15 3.61
N PHE A 292 9.18 0.43 3.89
CA PHE A 292 8.85 1.82 3.61
C PHE A 292 8.95 2.63 4.91
N ALA A 293 9.86 3.60 4.95
CA ALA A 293 9.93 4.57 6.03
C ALA A 293 8.71 5.50 5.95
N CYS A 294 7.63 5.13 6.65
CA CYS A 294 6.48 6.02 6.76
C CYS A 294 6.90 7.25 7.58
N MET A 295 6.57 8.44 7.06
CA MET A 295 6.62 9.70 7.82
C MET A 295 7.99 10.27 8.24
N ARG A 296 9.09 10.17 7.46
CA ARG A 296 10.16 11.20 7.61
C ARG A 296 9.58 12.60 7.37
N SER A 297 8.91 12.78 6.23
CA SER A 297 8.37 14.07 5.77
C SER A 297 7.30 14.69 6.68
N ASN A 298 6.58 13.87 7.46
CA ASN A 298 5.50 14.36 8.32
C ASN A 298 5.99 14.70 9.74
N TRP A 299 7.15 14.18 10.14
CA TRP A 299 7.84 14.58 11.37
C TRP A 299 8.79 15.76 11.13
N THR A 300 9.50 15.81 9.99
CA THR A 300 10.38 16.94 9.62
C THR A 300 9.59 18.15 9.08
N THR A 301 8.53 18.56 9.77
CA THR A 301 7.83 19.82 9.49
C THR A 301 8.43 20.94 10.33
N TYR A 302 8.39 22.18 9.83
CA TYR A 302 8.90 23.34 10.58
C TYR A 302 8.26 23.47 11.96
N GLU A 303 6.95 23.20 12.08
CA GLU A 303 6.24 23.29 13.35
C GLU A 303 6.69 22.25 14.38
N ASN A 304 6.93 21.01 13.96
CA ASN A 304 7.37 19.94 14.88
C ASN A 304 8.81 20.19 15.34
N ILE A 305 9.67 20.61 14.41
CA ILE A 305 11.05 21.00 14.71
C ILE A 305 11.04 22.19 15.67
N ALA A 306 10.29 23.26 15.39
CA ALA A 306 10.20 24.43 16.28
C ALA A 306 9.72 24.06 17.70
N GLN A 307 8.69 23.21 17.83
CA GLN A 307 8.22 22.72 19.14
C GLN A 307 9.29 21.92 19.89
N MET A 308 10.04 21.05 19.19
CA MET A 308 11.16 20.30 19.78
C MET A 308 12.25 21.25 20.30
N TYR A 309 12.64 22.25 19.52
CA TYR A 309 13.62 23.26 19.92
C TYR A 309 13.11 24.11 21.10
N ASP A 310 11.86 24.56 21.10
CA ASP A 310 11.28 25.34 22.21
C ASP A 310 11.33 24.56 23.54
N VAL A 311 10.91 23.28 23.56
CA VAL A 311 10.91 22.45 24.79
C VAL A 311 12.31 22.09 25.25
N ILE A 312 13.16 21.56 24.36
CA ILE A 312 14.50 21.08 24.74
C ILE A 312 15.38 22.23 25.23
N TYR A 313 15.31 23.40 24.59
CA TYR A 313 16.18 24.51 24.98
C TYR A 313 15.70 25.21 26.27
N ASP A 314 14.41 25.21 26.58
CA ASP A 314 13.92 25.71 27.88
C ASP A 314 14.47 24.85 29.03
N GLU A 315 14.49 23.51 28.88
CA GLU A 315 15.11 22.55 29.81
C GLU A 315 16.64 22.67 29.87
N MET A 316 17.33 22.90 28.73
CA MET A 316 18.78 23.16 28.72
C MET A 316 19.15 24.42 29.52
N VAL A 317 18.28 25.44 29.56
CA VAL A 317 18.49 26.62 30.40
C VAL A 317 18.22 26.31 31.89
N ASP A 318 17.20 25.50 32.21
CA ASP A 318 16.96 25.08 33.60
C ASP A 318 18.06 24.17 34.16
N ALA A 319 18.67 23.34 33.31
CA ALA A 319 19.86 22.55 33.63
C ALA A 319 21.17 23.38 33.69
N GLY A 320 21.13 24.68 33.34
CA GLY A 320 22.31 25.56 33.32
C GLY A 320 23.30 25.30 32.18
N VAL A 321 22.92 24.50 31.18
CA VAL A 321 23.75 24.13 30.02
C VAL A 321 23.72 25.23 28.93
N ALA A 322 22.66 26.04 28.92
CA ALA A 322 22.47 27.17 28.03
C ALA A 322 21.90 28.39 28.76
N VAL A 323 21.96 29.57 28.13
CA VAL A 323 21.49 30.85 28.69
C VAL A 323 20.74 31.65 27.62
N TYR A 324 19.59 32.25 27.96
CA TYR A 324 18.88 33.17 27.06
C TYR A 324 19.70 34.44 26.78
N LEU A 325 19.64 34.89 25.54
CA LEU A 325 20.23 36.17 25.11
C LEU A 325 19.15 37.26 25.13
N GLU A 326 19.47 38.42 25.72
CA GLU A 326 18.55 39.57 25.74
C GLU A 326 18.33 40.19 24.35
N VAL A 327 19.33 40.05 23.47
CA VAL A 327 19.28 40.44 22.06
C VAL A 327 19.52 39.19 21.22
N LYS A 328 18.65 38.95 20.23
CA LYS A 328 18.81 37.81 19.32
C LYS A 328 20.02 38.03 18.42
N ILE A 329 20.78 36.97 18.17
CA ILE A 329 21.96 36.98 17.30
C ILE A 329 21.69 36.15 16.04
N PHE A 330 22.27 36.55 14.93
CA PHE A 330 22.37 35.72 13.74
C PHE A 330 23.78 35.12 13.66
N THR A 331 23.90 33.93 13.08
CA THR A 331 25.18 33.22 12.94
C THR A 331 25.42 32.77 11.50
N ASP A 332 26.69 32.69 11.09
CA ASP A 332 27.11 32.03 9.86
C ASP A 332 27.11 30.49 9.99
N ARG A 333 27.67 29.77 9.01
CA ARG A 333 27.78 28.30 9.03
C ARG A 333 28.79 27.79 10.04
N GLU A 334 29.76 28.62 10.36
CA GLU A 334 30.90 28.37 11.22
C GLU A 334 30.59 28.70 12.69
N GLY A 335 29.47 29.37 12.96
CA GLY A 335 28.97 29.73 14.28
C GLY A 335 29.36 31.13 14.77
N ASN A 336 29.95 31.96 13.92
CA ASN A 336 30.31 33.34 14.24
C ASN A 336 29.09 34.26 14.17
N VAL A 337 29.04 35.29 15.00
CA VAL A 337 27.95 36.29 14.99
C VAL A 337 28.10 37.20 13.76
N VAL A 338 27.03 37.33 12.99
CA VAL A 338 26.96 38.12 11.76
C VAL A 338 25.68 38.95 11.72
N ASP A 339 25.61 39.92 10.80
CA ASP A 339 24.38 40.66 10.50
C ASP A 339 23.37 39.79 9.73
N GLU A 340 22.09 40.18 9.75
CA GLU A 340 20.97 39.43 9.15
C GLU A 340 21.18 39.12 7.65
N GLU A 341 21.88 39.99 6.91
CA GLU A 341 22.19 39.80 5.49
C GLU A 341 23.12 38.62 5.20
N PHE A 342 23.93 38.20 6.18
CA PHE A 342 24.90 37.10 6.07
C PHE A 342 24.49 35.87 6.90
N ALA A 343 23.30 35.89 7.51
CA ALA A 343 22.82 34.85 8.40
C ALA A 343 22.62 33.50 7.70
N TYR A 344 23.10 32.43 8.34
CA TYR A 344 22.81 31.04 7.96
C TYR A 344 21.80 30.41 8.92
N GLY A 345 20.57 30.92 8.93
CA GLY A 345 19.47 30.38 9.72
C GLY A 345 18.56 31.46 10.32
N PHE A 346 17.79 31.09 11.33
CA PHE A 346 16.96 32.03 12.10
C PHE A 346 17.72 32.68 13.24
N ALA A 347 17.28 33.87 13.65
CA ALA A 347 17.82 34.59 14.80
C ALA A 347 17.72 33.74 16.08
N GLN A 348 18.88 33.40 16.65
CA GLN A 348 19.02 32.59 17.86
C GLN A 348 18.85 33.48 19.09
N ASP A 349 18.10 32.99 20.07
CA ASP A 349 17.77 33.70 21.30
C ASP A 349 18.30 33.00 22.57
N ILE A 350 19.09 31.95 22.39
CA ILE A 350 19.74 31.16 23.42
C ILE A 350 21.19 30.85 22.99
N LYS A 351 22.13 30.95 23.93
CA LYS A 351 23.53 30.58 23.75
C LYS A 351 23.85 29.37 24.62
N ILE A 352 24.37 28.31 24.01
CA ILE A 352 24.93 27.16 24.73
C ILE A 352 26.25 27.60 25.40
N THR A 353 26.37 27.38 26.70
CA THR A 353 27.58 27.71 27.48
C THR A 353 28.44 26.48 27.75
N HIS A 354 27.81 25.30 27.86
CA HIS A 354 28.49 24.03 28.11
C HIS A 354 28.18 23.00 27.01
N PRO A 355 28.76 23.15 25.79
CA PRO A 355 28.54 22.21 24.70
C PRO A 355 29.00 20.78 25.07
N ASP A 356 30.01 20.65 25.94
CA ASP A 356 30.54 19.38 26.42
C ASP A 356 29.52 18.54 27.24
N TYR A 357 28.42 19.13 27.69
CA TYR A 357 27.31 18.44 28.36
C TYR A 357 26.15 18.07 27.41
N ILE A 358 26.24 18.40 26.12
CA ILE A 358 25.22 18.09 25.12
C ILE A 358 25.70 16.96 24.23
N LEU A 359 25.10 15.77 24.38
CA LEU A 359 25.22 14.70 23.40
C LEU A 359 24.11 14.86 22.35
N PHE A 360 24.41 15.48 21.22
CA PHE A 360 23.47 15.59 20.11
C PHE A 360 23.58 14.37 19.20
N ALA A 361 22.63 13.43 19.32
CA ALA A 361 22.54 12.27 18.45
C ALA A 361 21.67 12.60 17.22
N ASP A 362 22.29 12.69 16.05
CA ASP A 362 21.54 12.69 14.77
C ASP A 362 21.13 11.26 14.43
N GLU A 363 19.86 10.92 14.69
CA GLU A 363 19.27 9.62 14.31
C GLU A 363 19.34 9.37 12.80
N VAL A 364 19.40 10.43 11.97
CA VAL A 364 19.14 10.34 10.54
C VAL A 364 20.41 10.15 9.67
N GLY A 365 21.52 9.81 10.32
CA GLY A 365 22.85 9.62 9.71
C GLY A 365 23.24 8.19 9.32
N CYS A 366 22.33 7.20 9.29
CA CYS A 366 22.74 5.80 9.11
C CYS A 366 22.00 4.98 8.02
N ASN A 367 22.79 4.21 7.27
CA ASN A 367 22.33 3.24 6.28
C ASN A 367 21.72 1.96 6.93
N THR A 368 21.65 1.90 8.26
CA THR A 368 20.96 0.86 9.05
C THR A 368 19.44 0.89 8.93
N SER A 369 18.85 1.92 8.31
CA SER A 369 17.40 2.04 8.11
C SER A 369 16.73 0.85 7.38
N GLN A 370 17.51 -0.10 6.84
CA GLN A 370 17.05 -1.28 6.09
C GLN A 370 16.02 -0.92 5.00
N LYS A 371 16.13 0.30 4.48
CA LYS A 371 15.24 0.83 3.46
C LYS A 371 15.36 -0.06 2.22
N ASP A 372 14.21 -0.44 1.68
CA ASP A 372 14.08 -1.43 0.61
C ASP A 372 14.46 -2.89 0.98
N ASP A 373 14.96 -3.17 2.19
CA ASP A 373 15.21 -4.52 2.70
C ASP A 373 14.11 -5.04 3.64
N GLY A 374 12.98 -5.45 3.05
CA GLY A 374 11.91 -6.19 3.74
C GLY A 374 12.04 -7.72 3.66
N ASN A 375 13.26 -8.28 3.58
CA ASN A 375 13.43 -9.73 3.43
C ASN A 375 13.66 -10.47 4.75
N VAL A 376 12.64 -10.51 5.61
CA VAL A 376 12.70 -11.29 6.85
C VAL A 376 12.70 -12.79 6.49
N GLY A 377 13.87 -13.44 6.56
CA GLY A 377 14.02 -14.89 6.41
C GLY A 377 13.58 -15.48 5.06
N GLY A 378 13.55 -14.70 3.97
CA GLY A 378 13.04 -15.17 2.67
C GLY A 378 11.51 -15.25 2.56
N LYS A 379 10.78 -14.79 3.60
CA LYS A 379 9.31 -14.79 3.64
C LYS A 379 8.77 -13.93 2.49
N LYS A 380 7.81 -14.48 1.74
CA LYS A 380 7.10 -13.74 0.69
C LYS A 380 5.76 -13.28 1.22
N MET A 381 5.49 -11.99 0.99
CA MET A 381 4.22 -11.37 1.30
C MET A 381 3.34 -11.42 0.05
N LEU A 382 2.02 -11.47 0.25
CA LEU A 382 1.06 -11.23 -0.84
C LEU A 382 1.30 -9.83 -1.45
N CYS A 383 0.81 -9.57 -2.67
CA CYS A 383 0.63 -8.23 -3.23
C CYS A 383 -0.15 -8.33 -4.56
N GLU A 384 -0.54 -7.21 -5.15
CA GLU A 384 -1.00 -7.17 -6.53
C GLU A 384 0.14 -7.43 -7.54
N PRO A 385 -0.12 -8.01 -8.73
CA PRO A 385 0.89 -8.27 -9.76
C PRO A 385 1.76 -7.07 -10.13
N LYS A 386 1.20 -5.85 -10.13
CA LYS A 386 1.91 -4.61 -10.49
C LYS A 386 2.66 -3.96 -9.32
N ASN A 387 2.18 -4.14 -8.08
CA ASN A 387 2.71 -3.43 -6.91
C ASN A 387 3.82 -4.24 -6.21
N ARG A 388 4.49 -3.63 -5.24
CA ARG A 388 5.34 -4.33 -4.27
C ARG A 388 4.67 -4.28 -2.90
N PRO A 389 4.75 -5.35 -2.07
CA PRO A 389 4.29 -5.28 -0.69
C PRO A 389 5.21 -4.34 0.08
N ARG A 390 4.61 -3.30 0.70
CA ARG A 390 5.33 -2.35 1.54
C ARG A 390 4.93 -2.56 2.98
N GLU A 391 5.89 -2.89 3.81
CA GLU A 391 5.74 -2.86 5.27
C GLU A 391 6.16 -1.48 5.73
N THR A 392 5.34 -0.82 6.55
CA THR A 392 5.84 0.28 7.35
C THR A 392 7.06 -0.21 8.14
N ALA A 393 8.22 0.41 7.90
CA ALA A 393 9.30 0.30 8.85
C ALA A 393 8.79 0.93 10.15
N ASN A 394 8.56 0.11 11.17
CA ASN A 394 8.42 0.63 12.52
C ASN A 394 9.69 1.45 12.77
N SER A 395 9.53 2.78 12.91
CA SER A 395 10.52 3.60 13.60
C SER A 395 10.83 2.89 14.91
N CYS A 396 12.11 2.83 15.28
CA CYS A 396 12.56 2.12 16.46
C CYS A 396 11.65 2.48 17.65
N HIS A 397 10.93 1.50 18.17
CA HIS A 397 10.44 1.59 19.54
C HIS A 397 11.67 1.34 20.42
N GLU A 398 12.36 2.43 20.74
CA GLU A 398 13.26 2.52 21.89
C GLU A 398 12.44 2.45 23.20
#